data_AF-A0A2E8AAC6-F1
#
_entry.id   AF-A0A2E8AAC6-F1
#
_cell.length_a   1.000
_cell.length_b   1.000
_cell.length_c   1.000
_cell.angle_alpha   90.00
_cell.angle_beta   90.00
_cell.angle_gamma   90.00
#
_symmetry.space_group_name_H-M   'P 1'
#
loop_
_entity.id
_entity.type
_entity.pdbx_description
1 polymer ?
#
loop_
_entity_poly.entity_id
_entity_poly.type
_entity_poly.pdbx_seq_one_letter_code
_entity_poly.pdbx_strand_id
1 'polypeptide(L)'
;MRHLRLTIALLVSLCLPALANAALISASYQVNLNDSDPGLVVDSADLEANPFTFDLNEGDSVTFNLFKIWTPEGAVNDDDLAPQPISVDFNFTSPETMSGSVGGSTSGDTAPDPLFGIDGFFQGGILSWGSPLQLVFGALGDGLLEVSLSDTEFNEGTFWGLGNHGAKVQAEIKLVKEASEVPEPSTLALLGIGLFGMGMRARLCSA
;
A
#
# COMPACT_ATOMS: atom_id res chain seq x y z
N MET A 1 -52.96 46.29 13.29
CA MET A 1 -52.83 44.84 13.02
C MET A 1 -51.96 44.61 11.79
N ARG A 2 -50.65 44.72 11.99
CA ARG A 2 -49.57 44.46 11.03
C ARG A 2 -48.37 44.10 11.91
N HIS A 3 -47.40 43.34 11.41
CA HIS A 3 -46.27 42.72 12.13
C HIS A 3 -46.56 41.32 12.71
N LEU A 4 -46.74 40.34 11.83
CA LEU A 4 -46.49 38.94 12.17
C LEU A 4 -46.07 38.16 10.92
N ARG A 5 -44.91 38.48 10.33
CA ARG A 5 -44.26 37.66 9.30
C ARG A 5 -42.77 37.97 9.27
N LEU A 6 -42.00 37.45 10.21
CA LEU A 6 -40.55 37.33 10.02
C LEU A 6 -40.00 36.38 11.09
N THR A 7 -39.85 35.10 10.73
CA THR A 7 -38.87 34.14 11.24
C THR A 7 -39.33 32.76 10.79
N ILE A 8 -38.68 32.22 9.76
CA ILE A 8 -38.37 30.80 9.49
C ILE A 8 -37.74 30.83 8.10
N ALA A 9 -36.43 31.03 8.03
CA ALA A 9 -35.62 30.83 6.83
C ALA A 9 -34.14 30.80 7.23
N LEU A 10 -33.76 29.88 8.12
CA LEU A 10 -32.33 29.59 8.33
C LEU A 10 -32.15 28.17 8.89
N LEU A 11 -32.43 27.16 8.08
CA LEU A 11 -32.09 25.77 8.40
C LEU A 11 -32.07 24.88 7.15
N VAL A 12 -31.41 25.35 6.08
CA VAL A 12 -31.16 24.54 4.87
C VAL A 12 -29.76 24.85 4.38
N SER A 13 -28.70 24.32 5.01
CA SER A 13 -27.34 24.48 4.47
C SER A 13 -26.29 23.48 5.00
N LEU A 14 -26.63 22.21 5.30
CA LEU A 14 -25.61 21.27 5.81
C LEU A 14 -25.70 19.83 5.29
N CYS A 15 -26.22 19.61 4.08
CA CYS A 15 -25.94 18.37 3.35
C CYS A 15 -25.42 18.75 1.95
N LEU A 16 -24.18 19.21 1.90
CA LEU A 16 -23.41 19.09 0.66
C LEU A 16 -23.01 17.61 0.57
N PRO A 17 -23.33 16.90 -0.52
CA PRO A 17 -22.72 15.61 -0.75
C PRO A 17 -21.20 15.84 -0.84
N ALA A 18 -20.43 15.14 0.00
CA ALA A 18 -19.00 15.05 -0.19
C ALA A 18 -18.78 14.51 -1.61
N LEU A 19 -18.18 15.33 -2.48
CA LEU A 19 -17.74 14.84 -3.77
C LEU A 19 -16.62 13.84 -3.47
N ALA A 20 -16.85 12.56 -3.78
CA ALA A 20 -15.78 11.57 -3.76
C ALA A 20 -14.70 12.07 -4.72
N ASN A 21 -13.54 12.40 -4.16
CA ASN A 21 -12.35 12.77 -4.92
C ASN A 21 -11.34 11.65 -4.73
N ALA A 22 -10.62 11.28 -5.79
CA ALA A 22 -9.60 10.26 -5.70
C ALA A 22 -8.51 10.72 -4.72
N ALA A 23 -8.14 9.86 -3.75
CA ALA A 23 -6.96 10.09 -2.95
C ALA A 23 -5.71 9.79 -3.75
N LEU A 24 -4.75 10.72 -3.64
CA LEU A 24 -3.39 10.50 -4.11
C LEU A 24 -2.70 9.51 -3.17
N ILE A 25 -2.39 8.33 -3.68
CA ILE A 25 -1.52 7.36 -3.03
C ILE A 25 -0.11 7.57 -3.55
N SER A 26 0.84 7.91 -2.68
CA SER A 26 2.24 8.06 -3.06
C SER A 26 3.12 7.34 -2.06
N ALA A 27 4.00 6.47 -2.56
CA ALA A 27 4.83 5.63 -1.73
C ALA A 27 6.13 5.21 -2.41
N SER A 28 7.08 4.75 -1.59
CA SER A 28 8.27 4.02 -2.00
C SER A 28 8.29 2.65 -1.34
N TYR A 29 9.11 1.74 -1.86
CA TYR A 29 9.31 0.43 -1.25
C TYR A 29 10.79 0.05 -1.17
N GLN A 30 11.10 -0.89 -0.29
CA GLN A 30 12.41 -1.53 -0.19
C GLN A 30 12.22 -3.03 0.00
N VAL A 31 12.94 -3.84 -0.77
CA VAL A 31 12.94 -5.30 -0.64
C VAL A 31 14.10 -5.71 0.27
N ASN A 32 13.81 -6.48 1.31
CA ASN A 32 14.81 -7.15 2.15
C ASN A 32 14.72 -8.65 1.90
N LEU A 33 15.85 -9.25 1.52
CA LEU A 33 15.91 -10.63 1.08
C LEU A 33 17.16 -11.32 1.63
N ASN A 34 17.22 -12.64 1.49
CA ASN A 34 18.41 -13.42 1.82
C ASN A 34 19.36 -13.45 0.61
N ASP A 35 20.41 -12.64 0.65
CA ASP A 35 21.42 -12.52 -0.41
C ASP A 35 22.68 -13.35 -0.16
N SER A 36 22.65 -14.25 0.83
CA SER A 36 23.82 -15.05 1.21
C SER A 36 23.46 -16.41 1.80
N ASP A 37 24.37 -17.37 1.61
CA ASP A 37 24.29 -18.70 2.20
C ASP A 37 24.41 -18.65 3.74
N PRO A 38 23.69 -19.50 4.49
CA PRO A 38 22.93 -20.67 4.03
C PRO A 38 21.49 -20.39 3.58
N GLY A 39 21.00 -21.23 2.66
CA GLY A 39 19.66 -21.17 2.07
C GLY A 39 19.59 -20.34 0.80
N LEU A 40 18.48 -20.45 0.07
CA LEU A 40 18.39 -19.96 -1.31
C LEU A 40 18.75 -18.46 -1.40
N VAL A 41 19.87 -18.19 -2.06
CA VAL A 41 20.33 -16.85 -2.39
C VAL A 41 19.41 -16.28 -3.45
N VAL A 42 18.82 -15.14 -3.15
CA VAL A 42 17.90 -14.43 -4.03
C VAL A 42 18.37 -13.01 -4.27
N ASP A 43 18.06 -12.51 -5.46
CA ASP A 43 18.30 -11.14 -5.88
C ASP A 43 16.99 -10.51 -6.35
N SER A 44 16.96 -9.17 -6.33
CA SER A 44 15.83 -8.41 -6.85
C SER A 44 16.25 -7.16 -7.62
N ALA A 45 15.37 -6.68 -8.49
CA ALA A 45 15.50 -5.39 -9.16
C ALA A 45 14.14 -4.76 -9.39
N ASP A 46 14.07 -3.45 -9.19
CA ASP A 46 12.88 -2.65 -9.42
C ASP A 46 12.43 -2.78 -10.89
N LEU A 47 11.12 -2.99 -11.09
CA LEU A 47 10.51 -2.99 -12.42
C LEU A 47 9.72 -1.73 -12.70
N GLU A 48 9.13 -1.15 -11.66
CA GLU A 48 8.36 0.09 -11.73
C GLU A 48 9.11 1.23 -11.04
N ALA A 49 8.61 2.45 -11.27
CA ALA A 49 9.16 3.64 -10.63
C ALA A 49 9.08 3.51 -9.08
N ASN A 50 10.20 3.77 -8.43
CA ASN A 50 10.32 3.82 -6.97
C ASN A 50 10.94 5.18 -6.60
N PRO A 51 10.14 6.17 -6.14
CA PRO A 51 8.74 6.08 -5.69
C PRO A 51 7.69 6.00 -6.81
N PHE A 52 6.50 5.50 -6.47
CA PHE A 52 5.31 5.42 -7.34
C PHE A 52 4.14 6.27 -6.80
N THR A 53 3.20 6.58 -7.69
CA THR A 53 2.02 7.38 -7.36
C THR A 53 0.81 6.94 -8.17
N PHE A 54 -0.36 6.87 -7.52
CA PHE A 54 -1.65 6.54 -8.12
C PHE A 54 -2.76 7.42 -7.54
N ASP A 55 -3.79 7.68 -8.33
CA ASP A 55 -5.03 8.28 -7.85
C ASP A 55 -6.08 7.17 -7.73
N LEU A 56 -6.57 6.89 -6.51
CA LEU A 56 -7.56 5.85 -6.25
C LEU A 56 -8.78 6.46 -5.56
N ASN A 57 -10.00 6.03 -5.93
CA ASN A 57 -11.20 6.33 -5.13
C ASN A 57 -11.43 5.24 -4.10
N GLU A 58 -12.32 5.50 -3.14
CA GLU A 58 -12.80 4.49 -2.21
C GLU A 58 -13.35 3.26 -2.94
N GLY A 59 -12.79 2.09 -2.63
CA GLY A 59 -13.12 0.81 -3.22
C GLY A 59 -12.27 0.43 -4.44
N ASP A 60 -11.52 1.37 -5.02
CA ASP A 60 -10.65 1.12 -6.17
C ASP A 60 -9.38 0.36 -5.76
N SER A 61 -8.84 -0.43 -6.70
CA SER A 61 -7.52 -1.03 -6.59
C SER A 61 -6.70 -0.87 -7.87
N VAL A 62 -5.38 -0.91 -7.71
CA VAL A 62 -4.41 -0.93 -8.81
C VAL A 62 -3.46 -2.09 -8.61
N THR A 63 -3.24 -2.86 -9.68
CA THR A 63 -2.28 -3.95 -9.72
C THR A 63 -1.16 -3.59 -10.69
N PHE A 64 0.09 -3.76 -10.26
CA PHE A 64 1.27 -3.48 -11.07
C PHE A 64 2.43 -4.40 -10.69
N ASN A 65 3.45 -4.51 -11.56
CA ASN A 65 4.63 -5.31 -11.28
C ASN A 65 5.60 -4.51 -10.41
N LEU A 66 5.77 -4.83 -9.14
CA LEU A 66 6.59 -4.04 -8.23
C LEU A 66 8.08 -4.20 -8.57
N PHE A 67 8.57 -5.43 -8.48
CA PHE A 67 9.97 -5.80 -8.73
C PHE A 67 10.07 -7.17 -9.40
N LYS A 68 11.27 -7.47 -9.90
CA LYS A 68 11.64 -8.79 -10.40
C LYS A 68 12.47 -9.49 -9.33
N ILE A 69 12.19 -10.77 -9.08
CA ILE A 69 12.98 -11.65 -8.23
C ILE A 69 13.64 -12.75 -9.05
N TRP A 70 14.87 -13.15 -8.72
CA TRP A 70 15.54 -14.31 -9.29
C TRP A 70 16.55 -14.88 -8.28
N THR A 71 17.10 -16.05 -8.59
CA THR A 71 18.30 -16.57 -7.91
C THR A 71 19.48 -16.64 -8.89
N PRO A 72 20.71 -16.30 -8.46
CA PRO A 72 21.92 -16.50 -9.25
C PRO A 72 22.45 -17.94 -9.17
N GLU A 73 21.85 -18.81 -8.35
CA GLU A 73 22.31 -20.18 -8.18
C GLU A 73 22.02 -21.07 -9.39
N GLY A 74 22.88 -22.07 -9.59
CA GLY A 74 22.75 -23.02 -10.70
C GLY A 74 21.83 -24.20 -10.40
N ALA A 75 21.61 -24.53 -9.12
CA ALA A 75 20.79 -25.65 -8.67
C ALA A 75 20.35 -25.44 -7.23
N VAL A 76 19.21 -26.02 -6.86
CA VAL A 76 18.71 -26.09 -5.49
C VAL A 76 19.46 -27.19 -4.74
N ASN A 77 20.05 -26.84 -3.60
CA ASN A 77 20.75 -27.71 -2.68
C ASN A 77 19.91 -27.98 -1.42
N ASP A 78 20.40 -28.86 -0.55
CA ASP A 78 19.65 -29.29 0.65
C ASP A 78 19.35 -28.14 1.61
N ASP A 79 20.22 -27.13 1.70
CA ASP A 79 20.02 -25.97 2.57
C ASP A 79 19.02 -24.96 1.97
N ASP A 80 18.85 -24.95 0.66
CA ASP A 80 17.92 -24.07 -0.06
C ASP A 80 16.46 -24.44 0.17
N LEU A 81 16.19 -25.69 0.55
CA LEU A 81 14.85 -26.18 0.89
C LEU A 81 14.32 -25.59 2.20
N ALA A 82 15.18 -25.00 3.04
CA ALA A 82 14.77 -24.33 4.26
C ALA A 82 14.25 -22.92 3.95
N PRO A 83 13.00 -22.57 4.35
CA PRO A 83 12.47 -21.24 4.08
C PRO A 83 13.28 -20.12 4.76
N GLN A 84 13.68 -19.13 3.96
CA GLN A 84 14.32 -17.91 4.41
C GLN A 84 13.33 -16.75 4.38
N PRO A 85 13.42 -15.80 5.33
CA PRO A 85 12.50 -14.66 5.37
C PRO A 85 12.78 -13.67 4.24
N ILE A 86 11.71 -13.12 3.67
CA ILE A 86 11.74 -11.98 2.75
C ILE A 86 10.70 -10.96 3.22
N SER A 87 10.96 -9.67 3.00
CA SER A 87 10.00 -8.62 3.34
C SER A 87 10.05 -7.48 2.35
N VAL A 88 8.92 -6.79 2.19
CA VAL A 88 8.84 -5.53 1.45
C VAL A 88 8.35 -4.45 2.41
N ASP A 89 9.22 -3.49 2.69
CA ASP A 89 8.91 -2.33 3.50
C ASP A 89 8.33 -1.24 2.61
N PHE A 90 7.10 -0.83 2.89
CA PHE A 90 6.43 0.28 2.23
C PHE A 90 6.48 1.53 3.09
N ASN A 91 6.78 2.67 2.45
CA ASN A 91 6.74 3.99 3.07
C ASN A 91 5.84 4.91 2.23
N PHE A 92 4.66 5.19 2.76
CA PHE A 92 3.66 6.07 2.16
C PHE A 92 3.89 7.49 2.63
N THR A 93 3.84 8.44 1.70
CA THR A 93 3.88 9.89 1.98
C THR A 93 2.52 10.56 1.77
N SER A 94 1.59 9.88 1.09
CA SER A 94 0.22 10.35 0.83
C SER A 94 -0.73 9.14 0.82
N PRO A 95 -1.96 9.24 1.38
CA PRO A 95 -2.63 10.44 1.90
C PRO A 95 -2.10 10.96 3.24
N GLU A 96 -1.43 10.11 4.01
CA GLU A 96 -0.71 10.46 5.24
C GLU A 96 0.63 9.73 5.27
N THR A 97 1.55 10.16 6.15
CA THR A 97 2.82 9.46 6.33
C THR A 97 2.58 8.20 7.16
N MET A 98 2.74 7.05 6.52
CA MET A 98 2.57 5.74 7.16
C MET A 98 3.53 4.72 6.58
N SER A 99 3.88 3.70 7.37
CA SER A 99 4.83 2.67 6.96
C SER A 99 4.38 1.31 7.46
N GLY A 100 4.70 0.27 6.71
CA GLY A 100 4.45 -1.11 7.12
C GLY A 100 5.23 -2.08 6.25
N SER A 101 5.24 -3.33 6.65
CA SER A 101 5.99 -4.38 5.96
C SER A 101 5.09 -5.54 5.61
N VAL A 102 5.22 -6.06 4.39
CA VAL A 102 4.64 -7.34 3.99
C VAL A 102 5.73 -8.38 4.14
N GLY A 103 5.55 -9.32 5.07
CA GLY A 103 6.46 -10.45 5.27
C GLY A 103 6.10 -11.64 4.40
N GLY A 104 7.11 -12.42 4.01
CA GLY A 104 6.97 -13.66 3.27
C GLY A 104 8.16 -14.58 3.51
N SER A 105 8.24 -15.63 2.70
CA SER A 105 9.37 -16.54 2.69
C SER A 105 9.77 -16.94 1.27
N THR A 106 11.06 -17.17 1.08
CA THR A 106 11.63 -17.80 -0.12
C THR A 106 12.22 -19.16 0.23
N SER A 107 12.05 -20.14 -0.64
CA SER A 107 12.72 -21.44 -0.54
C SER A 107 12.95 -22.03 -1.92
N GLY A 108 13.96 -22.89 -2.05
CA GLY A 108 14.08 -23.78 -3.19
C GLY A 108 12.97 -24.83 -3.17
N ASP A 109 12.56 -25.27 -4.35
CA ASP A 109 11.67 -26.41 -4.55
C ASP A 109 12.30 -27.39 -5.53
N THR A 110 12.09 -28.68 -5.26
CA THR A 110 12.52 -29.76 -6.14
C THR A 110 11.44 -30.81 -6.26
N ALA A 111 11.14 -31.24 -7.49
CA ALA A 111 10.18 -32.30 -7.75
C ALA A 111 10.78 -33.43 -8.59
N PRO A 112 10.34 -34.69 -8.34
CA PRO A 112 10.81 -35.84 -9.10
C PRO A 112 10.25 -35.86 -10.53
N ASP A 113 10.99 -36.49 -11.44
CA ASP A 113 10.52 -36.73 -12.81
C ASP A 113 9.25 -37.61 -12.83
N PRO A 114 8.19 -37.21 -13.56
CA PRO A 114 6.94 -37.96 -13.60
C PRO A 114 7.03 -39.33 -14.30
N LEU A 115 8.09 -39.61 -15.08
CA LEU A 115 8.22 -40.87 -15.84
C LEU A 115 9.14 -41.89 -15.16
N PHE A 116 10.21 -41.42 -14.50
CA PHE A 116 11.28 -42.25 -13.94
C PHE A 116 11.50 -42.04 -12.43
N GLY A 117 10.83 -41.06 -11.82
CA GLY A 117 10.90 -40.82 -10.37
C GLY A 117 12.26 -40.37 -9.87
N ILE A 118 13.06 -39.71 -10.73
CA ILE A 118 14.37 -39.17 -10.36
C ILE A 118 14.18 -37.83 -9.66
N ASP A 119 14.60 -37.72 -8.40
CA ASP A 119 14.55 -36.47 -7.62
C ASP A 119 15.45 -35.38 -8.25
N GLY A 120 15.04 -34.11 -8.08
CA GLY A 120 15.76 -32.95 -8.62
C GLY A 120 15.59 -32.73 -10.12
N PHE A 121 14.58 -33.34 -10.75
CA PHE A 121 14.30 -33.18 -12.17
C PHE A 121 13.70 -31.81 -12.50
N PHE A 122 12.77 -31.34 -11.65
CA PHE A 122 12.30 -29.97 -11.62
C PHE A 122 12.97 -29.26 -10.44
N GLN A 123 13.44 -28.04 -10.68
CA GLN A 123 13.99 -27.18 -9.63
C GLN A 123 13.48 -25.76 -9.83
N GLY A 124 13.21 -25.05 -8.75
CA GLY A 124 12.75 -23.67 -8.81
C GLY A 124 12.92 -22.96 -7.48
N GLY A 125 12.73 -21.66 -7.47
CA GLY A 125 12.51 -20.88 -6.25
C GLY A 125 11.01 -20.61 -6.09
N ILE A 126 10.52 -20.75 -4.86
CA ILE A 126 9.16 -20.37 -4.48
C ILE A 126 9.26 -19.13 -3.61
N LEU A 127 8.42 -18.14 -3.92
CA LEU A 127 8.17 -16.97 -3.09
C LEU A 127 6.70 -17.00 -2.65
N SER A 128 6.49 -17.02 -1.33
CA SER A 128 5.16 -16.97 -0.73
C SER A 128 5.06 -15.80 0.24
N TRP A 129 4.01 -15.00 0.12
CA TRP A 129 3.71 -13.89 1.01
C TRP A 129 2.73 -14.28 2.11
N GLY A 130 2.80 -13.55 3.22
CA GLY A 130 1.87 -13.69 4.32
C GLY A 130 0.55 -12.97 4.07
N SER A 131 -0.07 -12.50 5.16
CA SER A 131 -1.28 -11.69 5.07
C SER A 131 -1.00 -10.32 4.45
N PRO A 132 -1.99 -9.73 3.74
CA PRO A 132 -1.90 -8.36 3.27
C PRO A 132 -1.57 -7.36 4.38
N LEU A 133 -0.82 -6.31 4.03
CA LEU A 133 -0.55 -5.20 4.91
C LEU A 133 -1.78 -4.28 4.95
N GLN A 134 -2.31 -4.05 6.15
CA GLN A 134 -3.42 -3.14 6.39
C GLN A 134 -2.91 -1.90 7.13
N LEU A 135 -3.13 -0.74 6.53
CA LEU A 135 -2.70 0.55 7.05
C LEU A 135 -3.94 1.41 7.32
N VAL A 136 -4.15 1.73 8.60
CA VAL A 136 -5.22 2.62 9.05
C VAL A 136 -4.69 4.04 9.05
N PHE A 137 -5.46 4.97 8.49
CA PHE A 137 -5.09 6.38 8.39
C PHE A 137 -6.29 7.31 8.66
N GLY A 138 -6.00 8.60 8.74
CA GLY A 138 -6.98 9.65 9.02
C GLY A 138 -7.05 9.99 10.50
N ALA A 139 -7.45 11.23 10.79
CA ALA A 139 -7.53 11.76 12.16
C ALA A 139 -8.49 10.98 13.08
N LEU A 140 -9.49 10.29 12.52
CA LEU A 140 -10.43 9.44 13.25
C LEU A 140 -10.05 7.95 13.21
N GLY A 141 -8.97 7.57 12.50
CA GLY A 141 -8.51 6.19 12.34
C GLY A 141 -9.52 5.32 11.58
N ASP A 142 -10.20 5.90 10.59
CA ASP A 142 -11.30 5.26 9.88
C ASP A 142 -11.07 5.04 8.39
N GLY A 143 -9.96 5.57 7.85
CA GLY A 143 -9.43 5.24 6.53
C GLY A 143 -8.64 3.94 6.57
N LEU A 144 -8.69 3.16 5.49
CA LEU A 144 -8.04 1.85 5.38
C LEU A 144 -7.46 1.66 3.98
N LEU A 145 -6.15 1.49 3.93
CA LEU A 145 -5.40 1.08 2.74
C LEU A 145 -4.92 -0.36 2.94
N GLU A 146 -5.07 -1.18 1.91
CA GLU A 146 -4.59 -2.56 1.90
C GLU A 146 -3.56 -2.74 0.79
N VAL A 147 -2.45 -3.41 1.11
CA VAL A 147 -1.40 -3.76 0.17
C VAL A 147 -1.21 -5.27 0.21
N SER A 148 -1.36 -5.92 -0.93
CA SER A 148 -1.12 -7.36 -1.07
C SER A 148 -0.07 -7.62 -2.14
N LEU A 149 0.70 -8.69 -1.96
CA LEU A 149 1.73 -9.14 -2.89
C LEU A 149 1.36 -10.52 -3.42
N SER A 150 1.64 -10.76 -4.70
CA SER A 150 1.37 -12.04 -5.33
C SER A 150 2.51 -13.04 -5.08
N ASP A 151 2.15 -14.24 -4.68
CA ASP A 151 3.05 -15.39 -4.68
C ASP A 151 3.56 -15.68 -6.10
N THR A 152 4.76 -16.23 -6.22
CA THR A 152 5.34 -16.56 -7.52
C THR A 152 6.41 -17.65 -7.42
N GLU A 153 6.55 -18.39 -8.50
CA GLU A 153 7.65 -19.32 -8.73
C GLU A 153 8.63 -18.67 -9.71
N PHE A 154 9.94 -18.85 -9.48
CA PHE A 154 11.00 -18.22 -10.27
C PHE A 154 12.13 -19.20 -10.57
N ASN A 155 12.89 -18.91 -11.62
CA ASN A 155 14.01 -19.71 -12.09
C ASN A 155 13.64 -21.19 -12.32
N GLU A 156 12.40 -21.46 -12.75
CA GLU A 156 11.93 -22.82 -13.01
C GLU A 156 12.82 -23.49 -14.07
N GLY A 157 13.47 -24.57 -13.65
CA GLY A 157 14.39 -25.33 -14.46
C GLY A 157 13.90 -26.75 -14.62
N THR A 158 14.19 -27.33 -15.78
CA THR A 158 14.08 -28.77 -16.01
C THR A 158 15.45 -29.30 -16.35
N PHE A 159 15.77 -30.49 -15.83
CA PHE A 159 16.97 -31.25 -16.21
C PHE A 159 18.28 -30.52 -15.81
N TRP A 160 18.84 -30.91 -14.66
CA TRP A 160 20.18 -30.52 -14.16
C TRP A 160 20.37 -29.11 -13.59
N GLY A 161 19.30 -28.41 -13.22
CA GLY A 161 19.44 -27.18 -12.44
C GLY A 161 18.31 -26.17 -12.66
N LEU A 162 18.54 -24.98 -12.12
CA LEU A 162 17.63 -23.84 -12.19
C LEU A 162 17.66 -23.17 -13.57
N GLY A 163 16.51 -22.66 -14.00
CA GLY A 163 16.39 -21.84 -15.20
C GLY A 163 16.97 -20.44 -14.96
N ASN A 164 17.50 -19.80 -16.01
CA ASN A 164 18.05 -18.43 -15.93
C ASN A 164 16.98 -17.33 -16.07
N HIS A 165 15.80 -17.51 -15.49
CA HIS A 165 14.71 -16.53 -15.62
C HIS A 165 14.05 -16.21 -14.28
N GLY A 166 14.15 -14.95 -13.85
CA GLY A 166 13.38 -14.46 -12.71
C GLY A 166 11.90 -14.25 -13.00
N ALA A 167 11.12 -14.10 -11.94
CA ALA A 167 9.69 -13.82 -11.97
C ALA A 167 9.38 -12.38 -11.56
N LYS A 168 8.18 -11.91 -11.90
CA LYS A 168 7.70 -10.57 -11.54
C LYS A 168 6.76 -10.70 -10.34
N VAL A 169 7.06 -9.97 -9.28
CA VAL A 169 6.19 -9.87 -8.12
C VAL A 169 5.20 -8.74 -8.35
N GLN A 170 3.91 -9.06 -8.33
CA GLN A 170 2.85 -8.06 -8.46
C GLN A 170 2.45 -7.55 -7.09
N ALA A 171 2.18 -6.25 -7.03
CA ALA A 171 1.54 -5.61 -5.88
C ALA A 171 0.13 -5.16 -6.27
N GLU A 172 -0.84 -5.43 -5.42
CA GLU A 172 -2.16 -4.82 -5.47
C GLU A 172 -2.30 -3.84 -4.30
N ILE A 173 -2.52 -2.57 -4.64
CA ILE A 173 -2.84 -1.52 -3.67
C ILE A 173 -4.31 -1.22 -3.80
N LYS A 174 -5.04 -1.34 -2.69
CA LYS A 174 -6.47 -1.12 -2.62
C LYS A 174 -6.80 -0.09 -1.55
N LEU A 175 -7.51 0.94 -1.96
CA LEU A 175 -8.11 1.88 -1.03
C LEU A 175 -9.45 1.33 -0.58
N VAL A 176 -9.46 0.64 0.56
CA VAL A 176 -10.67 -0.03 1.06
C VAL A 176 -11.67 1.00 1.56
N LYS A 177 -11.18 2.02 2.25
CA LYS A 177 -12.01 3.08 2.83
C LYS A 177 -11.25 4.40 2.89
N GLU A 178 -11.89 5.48 2.47
CA GLU A 178 -11.35 6.83 2.63
C GLU A 178 -11.50 7.32 4.08
N ALA A 179 -10.55 8.13 4.54
CA ALA A 179 -10.64 8.75 5.86
C ALA A 179 -11.71 9.83 5.87
N SER A 180 -12.52 9.88 6.94
CA SER A 180 -13.49 10.96 7.09
C SER A 180 -12.77 12.28 7.35
N GLU A 181 -13.12 13.31 6.58
CA GLU A 181 -12.66 14.67 6.86
C GLU A 181 -13.24 15.13 8.20
N VAL A 182 -12.36 15.50 9.15
CA VAL A 182 -12.80 16.14 10.40
C VAL A 182 -13.09 17.60 10.06
N PRO A 183 -14.35 18.07 10.19
CA PRO A 183 -14.67 19.47 9.93
C PRO A 183 -13.80 20.36 10.82
N GLU A 184 -13.11 21.32 10.22
CA GLU A 184 -12.31 22.28 10.97
C GLU A 184 -13.14 22.83 12.13
N PRO A 185 -12.58 22.93 13.35
CA PRO A 185 -13.36 23.29 14.51
C PRO A 185 -13.94 24.69 14.27
N SER A 186 -15.28 24.76 14.24
CA SER A 186 -16.10 25.97 14.08
C SER A 186 -15.67 27.16 14.94
N THR A 187 -14.81 26.92 15.94
CA THR A 187 -13.99 27.91 16.63
C THR A 187 -13.23 28.88 15.72
N LEU A 188 -12.72 28.47 14.55
CA LEU A 188 -12.06 29.38 13.60
C LEU A 188 -13.06 30.33 12.95
N ALA A 189 -14.23 29.81 12.55
CA ALA A 189 -15.33 30.64 12.06
C ALA A 189 -15.84 31.61 13.16
N LEU A 190 -15.98 31.12 14.40
CA LEU A 190 -16.37 31.94 15.55
C LEU A 190 -15.31 32.99 15.90
N LEU A 191 -14.03 32.65 15.80
CA LEU A 191 -12.91 33.58 15.98
C LEU A 191 -12.95 34.67 14.89
N GLY A 192 -13.18 34.28 13.64
CA GLY A 192 -13.34 35.20 12.52
C GLY A 192 -14.52 36.17 12.72
N ILE A 193 -15.68 35.65 13.13
CA ILE A 193 -16.85 36.47 13.45
C ILE A 193 -16.58 37.38 14.66
N GLY A 194 -15.91 36.87 15.70
CA GLY A 194 -15.55 37.63 16.90
C GLY A 194 -14.58 38.79 16.60
N LEU A 195 -13.54 38.54 15.81
CA LEU A 195 -12.60 39.57 15.33
C LEU A 195 -13.29 40.61 14.45
N PHE A 196 -14.17 40.17 13.55
CA PHE A 196 -14.95 41.07 12.71
C PHE A 196 -15.85 41.99 13.56
N GLY A 197 -16.56 41.41 14.54
CA GLY A 197 -17.41 42.17 15.47
C GLY A 197 -16.64 43.20 16.30
N MET A 198 -15.45 42.84 16.81
CA MET A 198 -14.58 43.79 17.53
C MET A 198 -14.04 44.89 16.61
N GLY A 199 -13.67 44.56 15.38
CA GLY A 199 -13.21 45.53 14.39
C GLY A 199 -14.29 46.56 14.01
N MET A 200 -15.55 46.14 13.86
CA MET A 200 -16.65 47.07 13.62
C MET A 200 -16.91 47.98 14.83
N ARG A 201 -16.82 47.45 16.05
CA ARG A 201 -16.99 48.24 17.28
C ARG A 201 -15.89 49.29 17.47
N ALA A 202 -14.64 48.95 17.16
CA ALA A 202 -13.52 49.90 17.25
C ALA A 202 -13.67 51.08 16.28
N ARG A 203 -14.26 50.86 15.10
CA ARG A 203 -14.53 51.93 14.12
C ARG A 203 -15.66 52.87 14.53
N LEU A 204 -16.68 52.37 15.23
CA LEU A 204 -17.81 53.18 15.72
C LEU A 204 -17.43 54.11 16.87
N CYS A 205 -16.37 53.80 17.64
CA CYS A 205 -15.88 54.67 18.72
C CYS A 205 -14.74 55.62 18.29
N SER A 206 -14.28 55.54 17.04
CA SER A 206 -13.21 56.40 16.51
C SER A 206 -13.73 57.55 15.63
N ALA A 207 -15.04 57.80 15.63
CA ALA A 207 -15.72 58.93 14.99
C ALA A 207 -16.43 59.77 16.06
#